data_AF-G9KCY1-F1
#
_entry.id   AF-G9KCY1-F1
#
_cell.length_a   1.000
_cell.length_b   1.000
_cell.length_c   1.000
_cell.angle_alpha   90.00
_cell.angle_beta   90.00
_cell.angle_gamma   90.00
#
_symmetry.space_group_name_H-M   'P 1'
#
loop_
_entity.id
_entity.type
_entity.pdbx_description
1 polymer ?
#
loop_
_entity_poly.entity_id
_entity_poly.type
_entity_poly.pdbx_seq_one_letter_code
_entity_poly.pdbx_strand_id
1 'polypeptide(L)' 'KNIPKGKISIVEALTLLNNHKLYPETWTAEKIAEEYYLEQKDVKSLLKYFVTFEVKLLPPEGKKAIPS' A
#
# COMPACT_ATOMS: atom_id res chain seq x y z
N LYS A 1 -9.45 8.64 17.62
CA LYS A 1 -9.44 7.22 18.03
C LYS A 1 -7.98 6.81 18.10
N ASN A 2 -7.45 6.41 19.26
CA ASN A 2 -6.02 6.08 19.37
C ASN A 2 -5.78 4.64 18.90
N ILE A 3 -4.81 4.46 18.02
CA ILE A 3 -4.38 3.14 17.56
C ILE A 3 -3.29 2.66 18.53
N PRO A 4 -3.40 1.46 19.12
CA PRO A 4 -2.37 0.94 20.00
C PRO A 4 -1.05 0.73 19.26
N LYS A 5 0.08 0.90 19.96
CA LYS A 5 1.41 0.53 19.41
C LYS A 5 1.42 -0.93 18.96
N GLY A 6 2.10 -1.21 17.85
CA GLY A 6 2.13 -2.53 17.24
C GLY A 6 0.84 -2.92 16.52
N LYS A 7 -0.10 -1.99 16.35
CA LYS A 7 -1.29 -2.14 15.51
C LYS A 7 -1.36 -1.00 14.52
N ILE A 8 -2.01 -1.27 13.40
CA ILE A 8 -2.30 -0.28 12.36
C ILE A 8 -3.76 -0.41 11.94
N SER A 9 -4.34 0.69 11.52
CA SER A 9 -5.63 0.71 10.83
C SER A 9 -5.50 0.22 9.39
N ILE A 10 -6.64 -0.07 8.76
CA ILE A 10 -6.70 -0.41 7.34
C ILE A 10 -6.15 0.74 6.47
N VAL A 11 -6.43 2.00 6.83
CA VAL A 11 -5.94 3.17 6.10
C VAL A 11 -4.41 3.21 6.13
N GLU A 12 -3.79 3.06 7.31
CA GLU A 12 -2.33 3.03 7.45
C GLU A 12 -1.70 1.83 6.72
N ALA A 13 -2.33 0.66 6.80
CA ALA A 13 -1.89 -0.52 6.06
C ALA A 13 -1.86 -0.25 4.55
N LEU A 14 -2.91 0.33 3.99
CA LEU A 14 -2.96 0.68 2.57
C LEU A 14 -1.94 1.78 2.22
N THR A 15 -1.75 2.77 3.09
CA THR A 15 -0.76 3.84 2.89
C THR A 15 0.67 3.31 2.86
N LEU A 16 1.09 2.52 3.85
CA LEU A 16 2.46 1.99 3.91
C LEU A 16 2.73 1.03 2.73
N LEU A 17 1.73 0.21 2.35
CA LEU A 17 1.84 -0.70 1.20
C LEU A 17 2.01 0.07 -0.11
N ASN A 18 1.23 1.14 -0.31
CA ASN A 18 1.35 1.98 -1.49
C ASN A 18 2.69 2.73 -1.52
N ASN A 19 3.16 3.22 -0.37
CA ASN A 19 4.45 3.89 -0.27
C ASN A 19 5.62 2.95 -0.56
N HIS A 20 5.60 1.71 -0.04
CA HIS A 20 6.60 0.69 -0.37
C HIS A 20 6.57 0.34 -1.85
N LYS A 21 5.38 0.25 -2.46
CA LYS A 21 5.24 0.01 -3.91
C LYS A 21 5.87 1.13 -4.75
N LEU A 22 5.62 2.40 -4.39
CA LEU A 22 6.12 3.56 -5.14
C LEU A 22 7.61 3.82 -4.89
N TYR A 23 8.08 3.60 -3.67
CA TYR A 23 9.41 3.98 -3.20
C TYR A 23 10.03 2.89 -2.30
N PRO A 24 10.31 1.69 -2.83
CA PRO A 24 10.74 0.54 -2.02
C PRO A 24 12.06 0.77 -1.26
N GLU A 25 12.98 1.54 -1.85
CA GLU A 25 14.28 1.89 -1.22
C GLU A 25 14.13 2.86 -0.05
N THR A 26 13.08 3.69 -0.06
CA THR A 26 12.79 4.62 1.04
C THR A 26 11.96 3.94 2.11
N TRP A 27 10.88 3.27 1.71
CA TRP A 27 9.94 2.60 2.61
C TRP A 27 10.33 1.13 2.81
N THR A 28 11.51 0.92 3.39
CA THR A 28 12.02 -0.42 3.70
C THR A 28 11.21 -1.09 4.82
N ALA A 29 11.35 -2.40 4.96
CA ALA A 29 10.71 -3.14 6.05
C ALA A 29 11.18 -2.63 7.43
N GLU A 30 12.46 -2.26 7.53
CA GLU A 30 13.09 -1.66 8.70
C GLU A 30 12.41 -0.33 9.07
N LYS A 31 12.29 0.60 8.10
CA LYS A 31 11.65 1.90 8.33
C LYS A 31 10.19 1.76 8.75
N ILE A 32 9.43 0.90 8.06
CA ILE A 32 8.02 0.66 8.36
C ILE A 32 7.84 0.09 9.77
N ALA A 33 8.69 -0.88 10.16
CA ALA A 33 8.66 -1.47 11.49
C ALA A 33 8.89 -0.43 12.58
N GLU A 34 9.87 0.46 12.39
CA GLU A 34 10.16 1.55 13.32
C GLU A 34 9.00 2.56 13.41
N GLU A 35 8.50 3.02 12.26
CA GLU A 35 7.53 4.11 12.18
C GLU A 35 6.15 3.72 12.74
N TYR A 36 5.75 2.44 12.57
CA TYR A 36 4.47 1.92 13.05
C TYR A 36 4.59 1.03 14.30
N TYR A 37 5.78 0.93 14.89
CA TYR A 37 6.07 0.05 16.03
C TYR A 37 5.69 -1.42 15.79
N LEU A 38 5.87 -1.91 14.55
CA LEU A 38 5.53 -3.27 14.14
C LEU A 38 6.74 -4.19 14.27
N GLU A 39 6.49 -5.50 14.41
CA GLU A 39 7.58 -6.48 14.33
C GLU A 39 8.09 -6.59 12.89
N GLN A 40 9.40 -6.44 12.71
CA GLN A 40 10.01 -6.46 11.39
C GLN A 40 9.75 -7.76 10.62
N LYS A 41 9.65 -8.91 11.32
CA LYS A 41 9.30 -10.20 10.68
C LYS A 41 7.90 -10.19 10.07
N ASP A 42 6.97 -9.50 10.71
CA ASP A 42 5.58 -9.43 10.29
C ASP A 42 5.46 -8.42 9.13
N VAL A 43 6.20 -7.31 9.18
CA VAL A 43 6.33 -6.37 8.06
C VAL A 43 6.92 -7.06 6.83
N LYS A 44 8.02 -7.81 6.97
CA LYS A 44 8.61 -8.58 5.87
C LYS A 44 7.62 -9.57 5.25
N SER A 45 6.84 -10.25 6.09
CA SER A 45 5.79 -11.16 5.63
C SER A 45 4.66 -10.42 4.90
N LEU A 46 4.22 -9.28 5.45
CA LEU A 46 3.21 -8.42 4.86
C LEU A 46 3.64 -7.95 3.47
N LEU A 47 4.84 -7.38 3.34
CA LEU A 47 5.34 -6.88 2.05
C LEU A 47 5.56 -8.00 1.03
N LYS A 48 5.96 -9.20 1.47
CA LYS A 48 6.17 -10.36 0.59
C LYS A 48 4.87 -10.93 0.03
N TYR A 49 3.84 -11.08 0.87
CA TYR A 49 2.63 -11.82 0.50
C TYR A 49 1.46 -10.92 0.12
N PHE A 50 1.47 -9.65 0.55
CA PHE A 50 0.43 -8.70 0.20
C PHE A 50 0.79 -8.00 -1.11
N VAL A 51 0.64 -8.74 -2.21
CA VAL A 51 0.76 -8.16 -3.56
C VAL A 51 -0.43 -7.22 -3.75
N THR A 52 -0.15 -5.92 -3.77
CA THR A 52 -1.19 -4.90 -4.00
C THR A 52 -1.89 -5.18 -5.32
N PHE A 53 -3.22 -5.15 -5.32
CA PHE A 53 -4.00 -5.16 -6.55
C PHE A 53 -3.52 -4.01 -7.46
N GLU A 54 -3.10 -4.32 -8.68
CA GLU A 54 -2.89 -3.30 -9.70
C GLU A 54 -4.25 -2.81 -10.18
N VAL A 55 -4.70 -1.68 -9.65
CA VAL A 55 -5.83 -0.97 -10.23
C VAL A 55 -5.34 -0.29 -11.50
N LYS A 56 -5.65 -0.90 -12.64
CA LYS A 56 -5.48 -0.26 -13.96
C LYS A 56 -6.74 0.53 -14.25
N LEU A 57 -6.61 1.85 -14.40
CA LEU A 57 -7.65 2.65 -15.04
C LEU A 57 -7.68 2.24 -16.51
N LEU A 58 -8.60 1.33 -16.84
CA LEU A 58 -8.86 0.99 -18.23
C LEU A 58 -9.40 2.26 -18.90
N PRO A 59 -8.87 2.65 -20.08
CA PRO A 59 -9.48 3.73 -20.84
C PRO A 59 -10.97 3.37 -21.07
N PRO A 60 -11.89 4.33 -20.99
CA PRO A 60 -13.30 4.06 -21.24
C PRO A 60 -13.41 3.39 -22.60
N GLU A 61 -13.97 2.17 -22.65
CA GLU A 61 -14.17 1.43 -23.89
C GLU A 61 -14.84 2.35 -24.91
N GLY A 62 -14.21 2.42 -26.09
CA GLY A 62 -14.34 3.50 -27.06
C GLY A 62 -15.66 4.25 -27.01
N LYS A 63 -15.61 5.48 -26.48
CA LYS A 63 -16.59 6.51 -26.83
C LYS A 63 -16.46 6.76 -28.33
N LYS A 64 -17.19 6.01 -29.15
CA LYS A 64 -17.51 6.48 -30.50
C LYS A 64 -18.25 7.80 -30.30
N ALA A 65 -17.60 8.89 -30.67
CA ALA A 65 -18.27 10.18 -30.73
C ALA A 65 -19.53 10.02 -31.57
N ILE A 66 -20.69 10.36 -31.02
CA ILE A 66 -21.91 10.49 -31.81
C ILE A 66 -21.68 11.74 -32.66
N PRO A 67 -21.62 11.64 -34.01
CA PRO A 67 -21.46 12.81 -34.85
C PRO A 67 -22.70 13.70 -34.68
N SER A 68 -22.46 15.02 -34.58
CA SER A 68 -23.49 16.06 -34.63
C SER A 68 -24.27 16.05 -35.93
#